data_AF-A0A7C4G8W1-F1
#
_entry.id   AF-A0A7C4G8W1-F1
#
_cell.length_a   1.000
_cell.length_b   1.000
_cell.length_c   1.000
_cell.angle_alpha   90.00
_cell.angle_beta   90.00
_cell.angle_gamma   90.00
#
_symmetry.space_group_name_H-M   'P 1'
#
loop_
_entity.id
_entity.type
_entity.pdbx_description
1 polymer ?
#
loop_
_entity_poly.entity_id
_entity_poly.type
_entity_poly.pdbx_seq_one_letter_code
_entity_poly.pdbx_strand_id
1 'polypeptide(L)' 'MWERLFTVTGIIFIVIGITLIITPLIAKSIPSAKLESIPWFILYIYRSDGFFFATSPILVVFAIIYLAITILRH' A
#
# COMPACT_ATOMS: atom_id res chain seq x y z
N MET A 1 25.25 3.10 -12.41
CA MET A 1 23.94 3.77 -12.69
C MET A 1 22.76 2.95 -12.17
N TRP A 2 22.74 1.64 -12.38
CA TRP A 2 21.63 0.74 -12.06
C TRP A 2 21.32 0.60 -10.56
N GLU A 3 22.35 0.63 -9.70
CA GLU A 3 22.18 0.52 -8.24
C GLU A 3 21.41 1.69 -7.64
N ARG A 4 21.63 2.92 -8.14
CA ARG A 4 20.88 4.10 -7.69
C ARG A 4 19.39 3.99 -8.03
N LEU A 5 19.06 3.40 -9.18
CA LEU A 5 17.67 3.20 -9.58
C LEU A 5 16.96 2.24 -8.63
N PHE A 6 17.61 1.11 -8.29
CA PHE A 6 17.05 0.16 -7.34
C PHE A 6 16.90 0.74 -5.93
N THR A 7 17.88 1.51 -5.46
CA THR A 7 17.79 2.17 -4.14
C THR A 7 16.62 3.16 -4.12
N VAL A 8 16.44 3.97 -5.16
CA VAL A 8 15.33 4.93 -5.25
C VAL A 8 13.99 4.19 -5.30
N THR A 9 13.88 3.12 -6.09
CA THR A 9 12.67 2.28 -6.13
C THR A 9 12.36 1.67 -4.75
N GLY A 10 13.37 1.15 -4.05
CA GLY A 10 13.21 0.62 -2.69
C GLY A 10 12.74 1.68 -1.70
N ILE A 11 13.33 2.89 -1.74
CA ILE A 11 12.90 4.02 -0.89
C ILE A 11 11.44 4.39 -1.17
N ILE A 12 11.03 4.43 -2.44
CA ILE A 12 9.63 4.70 -2.81
C ILE A 12 8.69 3.64 -2.21
N PHE A 13 9.05 2.35 -2.30
CA PHE A 13 8.26 1.28 -1.69
C PHE A 13 8.19 1.38 -0.16
N ILE A 14 9.28 1.77 0.50
CA ILE A 14 9.30 1.99 1.95
C ILE A 14 8.35 3.13 2.33
N VAL A 15 8.41 4.25 1.62
CA VAL A 15 7.53 5.41 1.86
C VAL A 15 6.06 5.06 1.62
N ILE A 16 5.77 4.30 0.57
CA ILE A 16 4.43 3.78 0.28
C ILE A 16 3.96 2.86 1.42
N GLY A 17 4.81 1.94 1.87
CA GLY A 17 4.50 1.02 2.97
C GLY A 17 4.19 1.76 4.27
N ILE A 18 5.00 2.75 4.63
CA ILE A 18 4.78 3.61 5.81
C ILE A 18 3.45 4.36 5.68
N THR A 19 3.18 4.94 4.51
CA THR A 19 1.92 5.67 4.25
C THR A 19 0.71 4.74 4.42
N LEU A 20 0.78 3.52 3.90
CA LEU A 20 -0.28 2.52 4.05
C LEU A 20 -0.50 2.11 5.51
N ILE A 21 0.55 2.00 6.32
CA ILE A 21 0.43 1.68 7.75
C ILE A 21 -0.21 2.84 8.53
N ILE A 22 0.14 4.09 8.19
CA ILE A 22 -0.37 5.29 8.87
C ILE A 22 -1.81 5.62 8.44
N THR A 23 -2.21 5.28 7.20
CA THR A 23 -3.55 5.53 6.66
C THR A 23 -4.69 5.03 7.57
N PRO A 24 -4.72 3.77 8.06
CA PRO A 24 -5.77 3.29 8.96
C PRO A 24 -5.74 3.96 10.34
N LEU A 25 -4.57 4.38 10.84
CA LEU A 25 -4.44 5.15 12.09
C LEU A 25 -5.12 6.52 11.98
N ILE A 26 -4.93 7.21 10.85
CA ILE A 26 -5.59 8.49 10.56
C ILE A 26 -7.09 8.28 10.30
N ALA A 27 -7.46 7.25 9.53
CA ALA A 27 -8.86 6.92 9.24
C ALA A 27 -9.66 6.56 10.51
N LYS A 28 -9.01 5.91 11.50
CA LYS A 28 -9.59 5.66 12.82
C LYS A 28 -9.84 6.96 13.61
N SER A 29 -8.99 7.97 13.41
CA SER A 29 -9.06 9.24 14.14
C SER A 29 -10.03 10.24 13.49
N ILE A 30 -10.30 10.09 12.18
CA ILE A 30 -11.18 10.98 11.42
C ILE A 30 -12.26 10.14 10.70
N PRO A 31 -13.37 9.80 11.38
CA PRO A 31 -14.48 9.03 10.77
C PRO A 31 -15.19 9.76 9.62
N SER A 32 -14.93 11.07 9.43
CA SER A 32 -15.54 11.93 8.41
C SER A 32 -14.69 12.15 7.16
N ALA A 33 -13.50 11.55 7.07
CA ALA A 33 -12.75 11.57 5.82
C ALA A 33 -13.53 10.71 4.81
N LYS A 34 -14.18 11.36 3.83
CA LYS A 34 -14.94 10.74 2.74
C LYS A 34 -14.03 9.85 1.88
N LEU A 35 -13.68 8.69 2.42
CA LEU A 35 -12.95 7.63 1.75
C LEU A 35 -13.85 6.85 0.77
N GLU A 36 -15.17 7.10 0.80
CA GLU A 36 -16.17 6.50 -0.09
C GLU A 36 -16.02 6.88 -1.57
N SER A 37 -15.31 7.96 -1.91
CA SER A 37 -15.12 8.35 -3.32
C SER A 37 -13.93 7.67 -3.98
N ILE A 38 -13.13 6.90 -3.24
CA ILE A 38 -11.95 6.23 -3.80
C ILE A 38 -12.38 4.85 -4.29
N PRO A 39 -12.13 4.51 -5.57
CA PRO A 39 -12.48 3.21 -6.10
C PRO A 39 -11.83 2.07 -5.30
N TRP A 40 -12.60 1.01 -5.07
CA TRP A 40 -12.18 -0.19 -4.31
C TRP A 40 -10.88 -0.85 -4.81
N PHE A 41 -10.54 -0.73 -6.10
CA PHE A 41 -9.27 -1.24 -6.65
C PHE A 41 -8.05 -0.41 -6.24
N ILE A 42 -8.24 0.87 -5.92
CA ILE A 42 -7.18 1.77 -5.43
C ILE A 42 -7.08 1.67 -3.91
N LEU A 43 -8.22 1.63 -3.21
CA LEU A 43 -8.26 1.63 -1.77
C LEU A 43 -9.40 0.74 -1.27
N TYR A 44 -9.04 -0.40 -0.71
CA TYR A 44 -9.94 -1.34 -0.07
C TYR A 44 -9.89 -1.14 1.45
N ILE A 45 -11.02 -0.75 2.02
CA ILE A 45 -11.16 -0.54 3.46
C ILE A 45 -12.06 -1.64 3.99
N TYR A 46 -11.48 -2.58 4.71
CA TYR A 46 -12.22 -3.56 5.47
C TYR A 46 -12.50 -3.00 6.88
N ARG A 47 -13.78 -2.97 7.25
CA ARG A 47 -14.25 -2.59 8.59
C ARG A 47 -15.09 -3.74 9.15
N SER A 48 -14.63 -4.36 10.24
CA SER A 48 -15.39 -5.40 10.96
C SER A 48 -15.09 -5.32 12.45
N ASP A 49 -16.13 -5.21 13.28
CA ASP A 49 -16.09 -5.27 14.76
C ASP A 49 -14.92 -4.55 15.45
N GLY A 50 -14.65 -3.30 15.04
CA GLY A 50 -13.59 -2.47 15.62
C GLY A 50 -12.21 -2.65 14.97
N PHE A 51 -12.07 -3.58 14.03
CA PHE A 51 -10.90 -3.74 13.17
C PHE A 51 -11.05 -2.90 11.89
N PHE A 52 -10.05 -2.07 11.61
CA PHE A 52 -9.94 -1.27 10.40
C PHE A 52 -8.69 -1.69 9.64
N PHE A 53 -8.87 -2.18 8.43
CA PHE A 53 -7.79 -2.59 7.55
C PHE A 53 -7.93 -1.89 6.21
N ALA A 54 -7.11 -0.86 6.00
CA ALA A 54 -7.02 -0.16 4.73
C ALA A 54 -5.83 -0.73 3.94
N THR A 55 -6.11 -1.33 2.80
CA THR A 55 -5.10 -1.85 1.87
C THR A 55 -5.36 -1.33 0.47
N SER A 56 -4.35 -1.36 -0.39
CA SER A 56 -4.50 -1.04 -1.81
C SER A 56 -4.31 -2.33 -2.61
N PRO A 57 -5.40 -2.94 -3.13
CA PRO A 57 -5.31 -4.22 -3.84
C PRO A 57 -4.29 -4.19 -4.98
N ILE A 58 -4.20 -3.05 -5.68
CA ILE A 58 -3.27 -2.90 -6.79
C ILE A 58 -1.80 -2.90 -6.34
N LEU A 59 -1.48 -2.30 -5.19
CA LEU A 59 -0.12 -2.32 -4.65
C LEU A 59 0.29 -3.72 -4.21
N VAL A 60 -0.64 -4.51 -3.68
CA VAL A 60 -0.38 -5.92 -3.32
C VAL A 60 -0.05 -6.73 -4.57
N VAL A 61 -0.81 -6.56 -5.65
CA VAL A 61 -0.55 -7.23 -6.93
C VAL A 61 0.83 -6.83 -7.49
N PHE A 62 1.16 -5.53 -7.50
CA PHE A 62 2.48 -5.07 -7.93
C PHE A 62 3.62 -5.62 -7.07
N ALA A 63 3.43 -5.68 -5.75
CA ALA A 63 4.43 -6.24 -4.84
C ALA A 63 4.66 -7.74 -5.12
N ILE A 64 3.60 -8.51 -5.36
CA ILE A 64 3.71 -9.94 -5.71
C ILE A 64 4.43 -10.12 -7.04
N ILE A 65 4.04 -9.35 -8.08
CA ILE A 65 4.69 -9.41 -9.41
C ILE A 65 6.17 -9.05 -9.28
N TYR A 66 6.50 -7.99 -8.55
CA TYR A 66 7.88 -7.57 -8.32
C TYR A 66 8.70 -8.63 -7.60
N LEU A 67 8.15 -9.24 -6.54
CA LEU A 67 8.79 -10.36 -5.83
C LEU A 67 9.01 -11.56 -6.76
N ALA A 68 8.00 -11.94 -7.54
CA ALA A 68 8.10 -13.05 -8.49
C ALA A 68 9.20 -12.80 -9.52
N ILE A 69 9.26 -11.61 -10.11
CA ILE A 69 10.32 -11.24 -11.07
C ILE A 69 11.70 -11.25 -10.40
N THR A 70 11.79 -10.74 -9.16
CA THR A 70 13.06 -10.68 -8.42
C THR A 70 13.58 -12.09 -8.12
N ILE A 71 12.72 -13.00 -7.70
CA ILE A 71 13.07 -14.40 -7.44
C ILE A 71 13.44 -15.12 -8.74
N LEU A 72 12.69 -14.92 -9.82
CA LEU A 72 12.96 -15.60 -11.11
C LEU A 72 14.23 -15.10 -11.81
N ARG A 73 14.68 -13.88 -11.46
CA ARG A 73 15.91 -13.27 -11.97
C ARG A 73 17.15 -13.68 -11.18
N HIS A 74 16.98 -14.24 -9.98
CA HIS A 74 18.07 -14.68 -9.11
C HIS A 74 18.25 -16.19 -9.15
#